data_AF-A0A3D3M6J6-F1
#
_entry.id   AF-A0A3D3M6J6-F1
#
_cell.length_a   1.000
_cell.length_b   1.000
_cell.length_c   1.000
_cell.angle_alpha   90.00
_cell.angle_beta   90.00
_cell.angle_gamma   90.00
#
_symmetry.space_group_name_H-M   'P 1'
#
loop_
_entity.id
_entity.type
_entity.pdbx_description
1 polymer ?
#
loop_
_entity_poly.entity_id
_entity_poly.type
_entity_poly.pdbx_seq_one_letter_code
_entity_poly.pdbx_strand_id
1 'polypeptide(L)'
;MPSPLSLHSSLCLLGLTLAGGAVAQTTDTPATGSVELGQVLIQGQEQDELQAAQERLRQVPGGTNLVDMQRVGQGRVASNQDVLAYQAGVFAQSAGNDGIRLSIRGSG
;
A
#
# COMPACT_ATOMS: atom_id res chain seq x y z
N MET A 1 -19.08 54.81 -0.56
CA MET A 1 -17.92 55.72 -0.60
C MET A 1 -16.94 55.20 -1.64
N PRO A 2 -16.98 55.73 -2.88
CA PRO A 2 -15.98 55.48 -3.90
C PRO A 2 -14.85 56.53 -3.81
N SER A 3 -13.61 56.12 -4.02
CA SER A 3 -12.49 57.01 -4.27
C SER A 3 -11.36 56.25 -5.01
N PRO A 4 -10.46 56.93 -5.76
CA PRO A 4 -10.39 56.76 -7.22
C PRO A 4 -8.94 56.75 -7.78
N LEU A 5 -8.80 56.91 -9.12
CA LEU A 5 -7.57 57.20 -9.90
C LEU A 5 -6.59 56.03 -10.10
N SER A 6 -5.89 55.86 -11.22
CA SER A 6 -5.74 56.57 -12.50
C SER A 6 -5.07 55.58 -13.46
N LEU A 7 -5.50 55.48 -14.73
CA LEU A 7 -4.81 56.02 -15.92
C LEU A 7 -3.36 55.51 -16.10
N HIS A 8 -3.03 54.95 -17.27
CA HIS A 8 -1.95 55.40 -18.18
C HIS A 8 -1.71 54.37 -19.32
N SER A 9 -1.77 54.87 -20.56
CA SER A 9 -1.15 54.36 -21.80
C SER A 9 -1.64 53.00 -22.34
N SER A 10 -2.42 52.88 -23.43
CA SER A 10 -2.37 53.53 -24.76
C SER A 10 -0.94 53.60 -25.32
N LEU A 11 -0.59 52.78 -26.33
CA LEU A 11 -0.21 53.25 -27.67
C LEU A 11 0.28 52.11 -28.61
N CYS A 12 -0.48 51.93 -29.70
CA CYS A 12 -0.12 51.69 -31.10
C CYS A 12 0.97 50.70 -31.58
N LEU A 13 0.49 49.84 -32.48
CA LEU A 13 0.90 49.58 -33.87
C LEU A 13 2.28 48.95 -34.23
N LEU A 14 2.15 48.03 -35.20
CA LEU A 14 2.92 47.86 -36.45
C LEU A 14 3.97 46.73 -36.50
N GLY A 15 3.93 45.98 -37.61
CA GLY A 15 5.03 45.12 -38.06
C GLY A 15 4.52 43.82 -38.70
N LEU A 16 3.89 43.85 -39.86
CA LEU A 16 4.52 43.73 -41.19
C LEU A 16 4.88 42.28 -41.56
N THR A 17 4.27 41.85 -42.65
CA THR A 17 4.30 40.55 -43.33
C THR A 17 5.69 40.09 -43.78
N LEU A 18 5.95 38.78 -43.69
CA LEU A 18 6.84 38.12 -44.64
C LEU A 18 6.27 36.76 -45.05
N ALA A 19 5.99 36.66 -46.35
CA ALA A 19 5.59 35.44 -47.03
C ALA A 19 6.73 34.42 -47.02
N GLY A 20 6.45 33.23 -46.51
CA GLY A 20 7.29 32.04 -46.66
C GLY A 20 6.38 30.86 -46.92
N GLY A 21 6.22 30.48 -48.18
CA GLY A 21 5.48 29.28 -48.57
C GLY A 21 6.24 28.04 -48.12
N ALA A 22 5.85 27.46 -46.99
CA ALA A 22 6.23 26.11 -46.63
C ALA A 22 5.27 25.16 -47.35
N VAL A 23 5.82 24.40 -48.31
CA VAL A 23 5.13 23.25 -48.90
C VAL A 23 4.90 22.24 -47.78
N ALA A 24 3.65 22.12 -47.33
CA ALA A 24 3.23 21.06 -46.43
C ALA A 24 3.30 19.74 -47.19
N GLN A 25 4.29 18.90 -46.86
CA GLN A 25 4.29 17.51 -47.27
C GLN A 25 3.16 16.81 -46.49
N THR A 26 2.05 16.52 -47.16
CA THR A 26 1.09 15.53 -46.69
C THR A 26 1.75 14.16 -46.74
N THR A 27 2.49 13.83 -45.69
CA THR A 27 2.74 12.45 -45.35
C THR A 27 1.43 11.89 -44.82
N ASP A 28 0.78 11.02 -45.61
CA ASP A 28 -0.25 10.10 -45.13
C ASP A 28 0.39 9.19 -44.07
N THR A 29 0.45 9.72 -42.85
CA THR A 29 0.72 8.96 -41.65
C THR A 29 -0.60 8.24 -41.36
N PRO A 30 -0.66 6.89 -41.36
CA PRO A 30 -1.86 6.19 -40.92
C PRO A 30 -2.14 6.68 -39.50
N ALA A 31 -3.31 7.29 -39.31
CA ALA A 31 -3.72 7.81 -38.03
C ALA A 31 -3.55 6.70 -36.99
N THR A 32 -2.55 6.82 -36.13
CA THR A 32 -2.41 6.03 -34.92
C THR A 32 -3.58 6.46 -34.03
N GLY A 33 -4.73 5.82 -34.21
CA GLY A 33 -5.92 6.09 -33.41
C GLY A 33 -5.55 6.01 -31.94
N SER A 34 -5.79 7.08 -31.20
CA SER A 34 -5.60 7.11 -29.76
C SER A 34 -6.54 6.10 -29.12
N VAL A 35 -6.00 5.06 -28.51
CA VAL A 35 -6.78 4.09 -27.73
C VAL A 35 -7.19 4.78 -26.43
N GLU A 36 -8.49 5.04 -26.26
CA GLU A 36 -9.05 5.54 -25.01
C GLU A 36 -9.17 4.35 -24.03
N LEU A 37 -8.46 4.43 -22.91
CA LEU A 37 -8.48 3.40 -21.88
C LEU A 37 -9.70 3.61 -20.97
N GLY A 38 -10.38 2.52 -20.62
CA GLY A 38 -11.48 2.55 -19.66
C GLY A 38 -11.03 2.99 -18.27
N GLN A 39 -11.96 3.53 -17.49
CA GLN A 39 -11.69 3.96 -16.12
C GLN A 39 -11.50 2.75 -15.18
N VAL A 40 -10.51 2.83 -14.30
CA VAL A 40 -10.29 1.85 -13.21
C VAL A 40 -10.67 2.50 -11.89
N LEU A 41 -11.61 1.89 -11.18
CA LEU A 41 -11.98 2.31 -9.83
C LEU A 41 -11.05 1.61 -8.82
N ILE A 42 -10.19 2.37 -8.15
CA ILE A 42 -9.40 1.87 -7.02
C ILE A 42 -10.18 2.14 -5.74
N GLN A 43 -10.48 1.08 -5.00
CA GLN A 43 -11.06 1.17 -3.65
C GLN A 43 -9.99 0.76 -2.64
N GLY A 44 -9.73 1.63 -1.67
CA GLY A 44 -8.90 1.30 -0.52
C GLY A 44 -9.74 0.55 0.52
N GLN A 45 -9.21 -0.54 1.05
CA GLN A 45 -9.75 -1.20 2.24
C GLN A 45 -8.69 -1.15 3.34
N GLU A 46 -9.11 -0.81 4.55
CA GLU A 46 -8.25 -0.96 5.72
C GLU A 46 -8.05 -2.45 5.97
N GLN A 47 -6.80 -2.90 5.98
CA GLN A 47 -6.44 -4.29 6.15
C GLN A 47 -6.08 -4.53 7.61
N ASP A 48 -6.75 -5.49 8.24
CA ASP A 48 -6.43 -5.91 9.62
C ASP A 48 -4.98 -6.41 9.68
N GLU A 49 -4.19 -5.89 10.63
CA GLU A 49 -2.79 -6.25 10.83
C GLU A 49 -2.61 -7.76 11.06
N LEU A 50 -3.55 -8.41 11.78
CA LEU A 50 -3.51 -9.86 12.00
C LEU A 50 -3.72 -10.63 10.69
N GLN A 51 -4.63 -10.14 9.84
CA GLN A 51 -4.89 -10.74 8.54
C GLN A 51 -3.69 -10.57 7.61
N ALA A 52 -3.09 -9.37 7.56
CA ALA A 52 -1.88 -9.09 6.79
C ALA A 52 -0.69 -9.93 7.28
N ALA A 53 -0.55 -10.14 8.59
CA ALA A 53 0.46 -11.04 9.17
C ALA A 53 0.21 -12.50 8.74
N GLN A 54 -1.03 -12.98 8.81
CA GLN A 54 -1.39 -14.33 8.37
C GLN A 54 -1.08 -14.54 6.88
N GLU A 55 -1.41 -13.58 6.02
CA GLU A 55 -1.13 -13.63 4.58
C GLU A 55 0.38 -13.68 4.29
N ARG A 56 1.19 -12.89 5.00
CA ARG A 56 2.65 -12.97 4.89
C ARG A 56 3.19 -14.33 5.31
N LEU A 57 2.69 -14.88 6.42
CA LEU A 57 3.14 -16.19 6.91
C LEU A 57 2.77 -17.35 5.97
N ARG A 58 1.70 -17.23 5.18
CA ARG A 58 1.35 -18.22 4.13
C ARG A 58 2.37 -18.30 3.01
N GLN A 59 3.13 -17.23 2.78
CA GLN A 59 4.18 -17.20 1.76
C GLN A 59 5.50 -17.80 2.27
N VAL A 60 5.61 -18.06 3.57
CA VAL A 60 6.80 -18.66 4.18
C VAL A 60 6.73 -20.18 4.00
N PRO A 61 7.69 -20.82 3.31
CA PRO A 61 7.72 -22.27 3.20
C PRO A 61 8.01 -22.90 4.57
N GLY A 62 7.24 -23.92 4.94
CA GLY A 62 7.38 -24.64 6.20
C GLY A 62 6.19 -24.44 7.15
N GLY A 63 6.37 -24.84 8.41
CA GLY A 63 5.36 -24.69 9.45
C GLY A 63 5.48 -23.36 10.17
N THR A 64 4.55 -22.45 9.96
CA THR A 64 4.43 -21.20 10.72
C THR A 64 3.19 -21.21 11.60
N ASN A 65 3.27 -20.51 12.72
CA ASN A 65 2.15 -20.30 13.64
C ASN A 65 2.00 -18.79 13.88
N LEU A 66 0.76 -18.33 14.00
CA LEU A 66 0.43 -16.94 14.36
C LEU A 66 -0.26 -16.96 15.72
N VAL A 67 0.23 -16.15 16.65
CA VAL A 67 -0.39 -15.98 17.97
C VAL A 67 -1.08 -14.62 18.02
N ASP A 68 -2.40 -14.64 18.16
CA ASP A 68 -3.21 -13.46 18.42
C ASP A 68 -3.25 -13.17 19.94
N MET A 69 -2.56 -12.10 20.35
CA MET A 69 -2.49 -11.70 21.76
C MET A 69 -3.82 -11.15 22.31
N GLN A 70 -4.73 -10.66 21.46
CA GLN A 70 -6.06 -10.25 21.91
C GLN A 70 -6.89 -11.46 22.31
N ARG A 71 -6.73 -12.59 21.60
CA ARG A 71 -7.36 -13.87 21.95
C ARG A 71 -6.71 -14.51 23.18
N VAL A 72 -5.39 -14.45 23.30
CA VAL A 72 -4.66 -14.99 24.46
C VAL A 72 -5.02 -14.21 25.73
N GLY A 73 -5.10 -12.88 25.65
CA GLY A 73 -5.47 -12.00 26.77
C GLY A 73 -6.91 -12.11 27.26
N GLN A 74 -7.81 -12.77 26.52
CA GLN A 74 -9.16 -13.10 26.99
C GLN A 74 -9.15 -14.23 28.05
N GLY A 75 -8.04 -14.98 28.15
CA GLY A 75 -7.77 -15.93 29.23
C GLY A 75 -6.80 -15.38 30.28
N ARG A 76 -6.39 -16.21 31.24
CA ARG A 76 -5.26 -15.88 32.11
C ARG A 76 -3.95 -16.07 31.34
N VAL A 77 -3.17 -15.00 31.24
CA VAL A 77 -1.81 -15.02 30.66
C VAL A 77 -0.85 -14.67 31.78
N ALA A 78 -0.26 -15.69 32.42
CA ALA A 78 0.70 -15.51 33.51
C ALA A 78 2.11 -15.93 33.11
N SER A 79 2.25 -16.71 32.04
CA SER A 79 3.52 -17.32 31.63
C SER A 79 3.61 -17.52 30.12
N ASN A 80 4.83 -17.73 29.62
CA ASN A 80 5.07 -18.11 28.22
C ASN A 80 4.42 -19.45 27.86
N GLN A 81 4.20 -20.33 28.85
CA GLN A 81 3.44 -21.56 28.65
C GLN A 81 2.01 -21.24 28.18
N ASP A 82 1.36 -20.25 28.78
CA ASP A 82 -0.04 -19.92 28.48
C ASP A 82 -0.19 -19.38 27.05
N VAL A 83 0.82 -18.64 26.56
CA VAL A 83 0.86 -18.11 25.21
C VAL A 83 1.04 -19.22 24.17
N LEU A 84 1.84 -20.23 24.48
CA LEU A 84 2.27 -21.27 23.53
C LEU A 84 1.46 -22.57 23.61
N ALA A 85 0.74 -22.81 24.71
CA ALA A 85 0.05 -24.08 24.97
C ALA A 85 -0.96 -24.50 23.89
N TYR A 86 -1.54 -23.52 23.19
CA TYR A 86 -2.57 -23.75 22.16
C TYR A 86 -2.02 -23.75 20.72
N GLN A 87 -0.70 -23.71 20.56
CA GLN A 87 -0.08 -23.72 19.25
C GLN A 87 0.08 -25.15 18.73
N ALA A 88 -0.43 -25.40 17.53
CA ALA A 88 -0.38 -26.73 16.94
C ALA A 88 1.07 -27.23 16.79
N GLY A 89 1.33 -28.44 17.27
CA GLY A 89 2.67 -29.05 17.24
C GLY A 89 3.68 -28.44 18.20
N VAL A 90 3.24 -27.58 19.13
CA VAL A 90 4.08 -26.99 20.18
C VAL A 90 3.66 -27.59 21.53
N PHE A 91 4.63 -28.10 22.28
CA PHE A 91 4.46 -28.49 23.66
C PHE A 91 5.32 -27.58 24.53
N ALA A 92 4.68 -26.82 25.41
CA ALA A 92 5.34 -25.94 26.36
C ALA A 92 4.96 -26.37 27.78
N GLN A 93 5.96 -26.57 28.63
CA GLN A 93 5.75 -26.93 30.03
C GLN A 93 6.69 -26.09 30.92
N SER A 94 6.16 -25.44 31.94
CA SER A 94 6.97 -24.73 32.93
C SER A 94 7.91 -25.71 33.64
N ALA A 95 9.19 -25.34 33.73
CA ALA A 95 10.20 -26.03 34.53
C ALA A 95 10.25 -25.50 35.97
N GLY A 96 9.25 -24.73 36.41
CA GLY A 96 9.29 -23.95 37.64
C GLY A 96 9.85 -22.55 37.37
N ASN A 97 10.86 -22.14 38.13
CA ASN A 97 11.40 -20.78 38.08
C ASN A 97 12.46 -20.58 36.97
N ASP A 98 12.92 -21.66 36.34
CA ASP A 98 14.02 -21.66 35.36
C ASP A 98 13.55 -21.60 33.89
N GLY A 99 12.29 -21.20 33.66
CA GLY A 99 11.72 -21.04 32.31
C GLY A 99 10.79 -22.18 31.88
N ILE A 100 10.73 -22.46 30.58
CA ILE A 100 9.83 -23.47 29.98
C ILE A 100 10.61 -24.51 29.17
N ARG A 101 10.22 -25.79 29.29
CA ARG A 101 10.60 -26.86 28.38
C ARG A 101 9.74 -26.74 27.13
N LEU A 102 10.38 -26.57 25.98
CA LEU A 102 9.71 -26.35 24.70
C LEU A 102 10.08 -27.48 23.74
N SER A 103 9.08 -28.19 23.24
CA SER A 103 9.23 -29.18 22.16
C SER A 103 8.37 -28.75 20.98
N ILE A 104 8.98 -28.70 19.79
CA ILE A 104 8.29 -28.37 18.55
C ILE A 104 8.33 -29.61 17.68
N ARG A 105 7.17 -30.22 17.44
CA ARG A 105 7.03 -31.44 16.63
C ARG A 105 7.98 -32.57 17.10
N GLY A 106 8.17 -32.69 18.43
CA GLY A 106 8.96 -33.77 19.04
C GLY A 106 10.47 -33.53 19.09
N SER A 107 10.95 -32.31 18.81
CA SER A 107 12.39 -31.99 18.80
C SER A 107 12.99 -31.62 20.17
N GLY A 108 12.17 -31.54 21.22
CA GLY A 108 12.57 -31.06 22.56
C GLY A 108 12.88 -32.15 23.57
#